data_AF-A0A535U9U8-F1
#
_entry.id   AF-A0A535U9U8-F1
#
_cell.length_a   1.000
_cell.length_b   1.000
_cell.length_c   1.000
_cell.angle_alpha   90.00
_cell.angle_beta   90.00
_cell.angle_gamma   90.00
#
_symmetry.space_group_name_H-M   'P 1'
#
loop_
_entity.id
_entity.type
_entity.pdbx_description
1 polymer ?
#
loop_
_entity_poly.entity_id
_entity_poly.type
_entity_poly.pdbx_seq_one_letter_code
_entity_poly.pdbx_strand_id
1 'polypeptide(L)'
;LSTTTLGVGDHPITAVYSGDSTDAGSSSPVVTQTVTTAGTAASTTTLSSSINPSTTGQAVTLVATVAGTAKAPTGTVSFRDGDATLSVRPLSGGRASLVTSSLTAGPHSMTAMYSGDSNFATSTSAALTQTVSDPGTTVTKTAVTSSANPAKGGQAVTFTATVSGAGGTPTGTVTFKDGASVLAVRPLAGGRSTLTIRTLSQGAHTITAVYSGSSSFAASTSQPLSQSVTAGPPASSPASPRAVPQATRP
;
A
#
# COMPACT_ATOMS: atom_id res chain seq x y z
N LEU A 1 -19.86 -10.27 66.17
CA LEU A 1 -20.64 -10.21 64.92
C LEU A 1 -19.65 -10.29 63.75
N SER A 2 -19.86 -11.20 62.80
CA SER A 2 -19.14 -11.21 61.53
C SER A 2 -20.18 -11.10 60.41
N THR A 3 -20.03 -10.11 59.52
CA THR A 3 -20.93 -9.88 58.39
C THR A 3 -20.14 -9.62 57.11
N THR A 4 -20.65 -10.05 55.96
CA THR A 4 -20.07 -9.86 54.63
C THR A 4 -20.92 -8.99 53.71
N THR A 5 -22.00 -8.39 54.23
CA THR A 5 -23.04 -7.72 53.42
C THR A 5 -22.97 -6.19 53.45
N LEU A 6 -21.96 -5.61 54.08
CA LEU A 6 -21.79 -4.15 54.06
C LEU A 6 -21.40 -3.70 52.64
N GLY A 7 -22.23 -2.85 52.04
CA GLY A 7 -21.94 -2.22 50.76
C GLY A 7 -20.80 -1.21 50.87
N VAL A 8 -20.37 -0.64 49.74
CA VAL A 8 -19.35 0.43 49.72
C VAL A 8 -19.88 1.67 50.45
N GLY A 9 -19.05 2.29 51.29
CA GLY A 9 -19.38 3.48 52.06
C GLY A 9 -19.03 3.37 53.54
N ASP A 10 -19.37 4.42 54.29
CA ASP A 10 -19.17 4.49 55.73
C ASP A 10 -20.37 3.94 56.49
N HIS A 11 -20.13 2.97 57.37
CA HIS A 11 -21.16 2.32 58.19
C HIS A 11 -20.91 2.63 59.67
N PRO A 12 -21.72 3.47 60.32
CA PRO A 12 -21.61 3.72 61.74
C PRO A 12 -22.12 2.51 62.54
N ILE A 13 -21.31 2.01 63.47
CA ILE A 13 -21.60 0.84 64.30
C ILE A 13 -21.55 1.26 65.77
N THR A 14 -22.60 0.93 66.52
CA THR A 14 -22.68 1.09 67.98
C THR A 14 -23.09 -0.21 68.63
N ALA A 15 -22.48 -0.56 69.75
CA ALA A 15 -22.99 -1.61 70.63
C ALA A 15 -23.92 -0.99 71.67
N VAL A 16 -25.08 -1.61 71.91
CA VAL A 16 -26.05 -1.15 72.91
C VAL A 16 -26.26 -2.27 73.92
N TYR A 17 -26.06 -1.95 75.20
CA TYR A 17 -26.46 -2.76 76.34
C TYR A 17 -27.74 -2.16 76.91
N SER A 18 -28.84 -2.92 76.92
CA SER A 18 -30.15 -2.42 77.36
C SER A 18 -30.26 -2.21 78.88
N GLY A 19 -29.27 -2.65 79.66
CA GLY A 19 -29.32 -2.67 81.12
C GLY A 19 -29.90 -3.98 81.64
N ASP A 20 -29.84 -4.15 82.95
CA ASP A 20 -30.50 -5.22 83.69
C ASP A 20 -31.10 -4.72 85.02
N SER A 21 -31.44 -5.62 85.94
CA SER A 21 -32.02 -5.27 87.24
C SER A 21 -31.09 -4.48 88.17
N THR A 22 -29.79 -4.49 87.90
CA THR A 22 -28.74 -3.95 88.76
C THR A 22 -27.88 -2.90 88.07
N ASP A 23 -27.82 -2.90 86.74
CA ASP A 23 -27.00 -2.02 85.93
C ASP A 23 -27.81 -1.23 84.90
N ALA A 24 -27.52 0.07 84.81
CA ALA A 24 -28.14 0.94 83.80
C ALA A 24 -27.67 0.57 82.39
N GLY A 25 -28.57 0.70 81.42
CA GLY A 25 -28.24 0.55 80.02
C GLY A 25 -27.18 1.55 79.57
N SER A 26 -26.36 1.15 78.60
CA SER A 26 -25.30 1.98 78.04
C SER A 26 -25.11 1.71 76.55
N SER A 27 -24.51 2.66 75.85
CA SER A 27 -24.14 2.50 74.45
C SER A 27 -22.68 2.84 74.26
N SER A 28 -22.00 2.12 73.37
CA SER A 28 -20.63 2.42 73.01
C SER A 28 -20.56 3.72 72.21
N PRO A 29 -19.38 4.36 72.14
CA PRO A 29 -19.09 5.31 71.08
C PRO A 29 -19.32 4.71 69.69
N VAL A 30 -19.61 5.56 68.71
CA VAL A 30 -19.76 5.16 67.30
C VAL A 30 -18.40 4.78 66.74
N VAL A 31 -18.32 3.60 66.14
CA VAL A 31 -17.19 3.17 65.29
C VAL A 31 -17.65 3.22 63.84
N THR A 32 -17.01 4.04 63.01
CA THR A 32 -17.30 4.07 61.58
C THR A 32 -16.46 3.02 60.86
N GLN A 33 -17.12 2.05 60.23
CA GLN A 33 -16.49 1.08 59.32
C GLN A 33 -16.62 1.58 57.88
N THR A 34 -15.50 1.99 57.28
CA THR A 34 -15.45 2.31 55.85
C THR A 34 -15.23 1.04 55.04
N VAL A 35 -16.07 0.82 54.02
CA VAL A 35 -15.88 -0.22 52.99
C VAL A 35 -15.58 0.47 51.66
N THR A 36 -14.46 0.14 51.03
CA THR A 36 -14.06 0.69 49.73
C THR A 36 -14.19 -0.35 48.62
N THR A 37 -14.44 0.10 47.39
CA THR A 37 -14.26 -0.77 46.21
C THR A 37 -12.78 -1.07 46.03
N ALA A 38 -12.42 -2.32 45.74
CA ALA A 38 -11.13 -2.62 45.17
C ALA A 38 -11.03 -1.91 43.80
N GLY A 39 -10.09 -0.98 43.64
CA GLY A 39 -9.82 -0.36 42.35
C GLY A 39 -9.35 -1.39 41.32
N THR A 40 -9.27 -0.99 40.05
CA THR A 40 -8.69 -1.86 39.01
C THR A 40 -7.18 -2.03 39.22
N ALA A 41 -6.67 -3.25 39.11
CA ALA A 41 -5.25 -3.56 39.16
C ALA A 41 -4.51 -3.01 37.92
N ALA A 42 -3.20 -2.80 38.05
CA ALA A 42 -2.37 -2.40 36.92
C ALA A 42 -2.29 -3.52 35.86
N SER A 43 -2.16 -3.12 34.60
CA SER A 43 -1.90 -4.02 33.48
C SER A 43 -0.69 -3.54 32.68
N THR A 44 -0.03 -4.46 31.98
CA THR A 44 1.10 -4.16 31.09
C THR A 44 0.78 -4.65 29.69
N THR A 45 0.84 -3.74 28.71
CA THR A 45 0.68 -4.08 27.29
C THR A 45 2.03 -4.05 26.58
N THR A 46 2.35 -5.09 25.81
CA THR A 46 3.51 -5.14 24.91
C THR A 46 3.04 -5.34 23.48
N LEU A 47 3.84 -4.86 22.52
CA LEU A 47 3.56 -4.96 21.09
C LEU A 47 4.77 -5.54 20.37
N SER A 48 4.54 -6.48 19.46
CA SER A 48 5.54 -7.02 18.55
C SER A 48 5.04 -7.03 17.11
N SER A 49 5.99 -7.05 16.17
CA SER A 49 5.75 -7.21 14.74
C SER A 49 6.39 -8.50 14.24
N SER A 50 5.75 -9.18 13.30
CA SER A 50 6.26 -10.40 12.68
C SER A 50 7.45 -10.16 11.75
N ILE A 51 7.58 -8.95 11.19
CA ILE A 51 8.61 -8.60 10.22
C ILE A 51 8.93 -7.10 10.29
N ASN A 52 10.21 -6.76 10.44
CA ASN A 52 10.68 -5.37 10.49
C ASN A 52 12.18 -5.32 10.13
N PRO A 53 12.60 -4.67 9.03
CA PRO A 53 11.76 -3.93 8.05
C PRO A 53 10.88 -4.85 7.18
N SER A 54 9.76 -4.32 6.69
CA SER A 54 8.89 -4.94 5.67
C SER A 54 8.96 -4.19 4.34
N THR A 55 8.39 -4.72 3.25
CA THR A 55 8.21 -3.96 2.00
C THR A 55 6.77 -3.48 1.80
N THR A 56 6.57 -2.44 0.99
CA THR A 56 5.22 -1.94 0.65
C THR A 56 4.34 -3.07 0.10
N GLY A 57 3.11 -3.22 0.62
CA GLY A 57 2.19 -4.27 0.24
C GLY A 57 2.43 -5.63 0.91
N GLN A 58 3.53 -5.80 1.66
CA GLN A 58 3.80 -7.03 2.41
C GLN A 58 2.92 -7.10 3.66
N ALA A 59 2.31 -8.27 3.89
CA ALA A 59 1.51 -8.49 5.09
C ALA A 59 2.41 -8.56 6.34
N VAL A 60 2.12 -7.71 7.32
CA VAL A 60 2.74 -7.63 8.63
C VAL A 60 1.72 -8.02 9.68
N THR A 61 2.10 -8.92 10.60
CA THR A 61 1.26 -9.29 11.75
C THR A 61 1.77 -8.57 13.00
N LEU A 62 0.92 -7.75 13.59
CA LEU A 62 1.15 -7.07 14.85
C LEU A 62 0.45 -7.82 15.97
N VAL A 63 1.17 -8.13 17.05
CA VAL A 63 0.63 -8.88 18.19
C VAL A 63 0.77 -8.05 19.45
N ALA A 64 -0.36 -7.71 20.06
CA ALA A 64 -0.40 -7.11 21.38
C ALA A 64 -0.59 -8.20 22.43
N THR A 65 0.19 -8.13 23.51
CA THR A 65 0.07 -9.01 24.68
C THR A 65 -0.21 -8.16 25.90
N VAL A 66 -1.30 -8.44 26.60
CA VAL A 66 -1.72 -7.74 27.81
C VAL A 66 -1.59 -8.70 28.99
N ALA A 67 -0.77 -8.31 29.96
CA ALA A 67 -0.56 -9.04 31.20
C ALA A 67 -1.21 -8.32 32.38
N GLY A 68 -1.83 -9.09 33.26
CA GLY A 68 -2.39 -8.65 34.52
C GLY A 68 -2.03 -9.64 35.63
N THR A 69 -2.06 -9.21 36.88
CA THR A 69 -1.83 -10.11 38.03
C THR A 69 -3.08 -10.95 38.32
N ALA A 70 -2.88 -12.22 38.68
CA ALA A 70 -3.91 -13.19 39.12
C ALA A 70 -4.97 -13.65 38.10
N LYS A 71 -5.37 -12.82 37.11
CA LYS A 71 -6.32 -13.19 36.05
C LYS A 71 -5.85 -12.70 34.68
N ALA A 72 -6.29 -13.38 33.62
CA ALA A 72 -6.06 -12.93 32.25
C ALA A 72 -6.93 -11.69 31.95
N PRO A 73 -6.35 -10.58 31.46
CA PRO A 73 -7.11 -9.41 31.05
C PRO A 73 -8.09 -9.72 29.91
N THR A 74 -9.26 -9.08 29.94
CA THR A 74 -10.34 -9.19 28.94
C THR A 74 -10.60 -7.82 28.29
N GLY A 75 -11.42 -7.74 27.24
CA GLY A 75 -11.71 -6.47 26.58
C GLY A 75 -10.98 -6.33 25.25
N THR A 76 -10.53 -5.12 24.90
CA THR A 76 -10.03 -4.83 23.54
C THR A 76 -8.69 -4.11 23.53
N VAL A 77 -7.97 -4.24 22.42
CA VAL A 77 -6.75 -3.50 22.11
C VAL A 77 -6.97 -2.69 20.83
N SER A 78 -6.68 -1.40 20.90
CA SER A 78 -6.60 -0.49 19.75
C SER A 78 -5.16 -0.47 19.22
N PHE A 79 -4.96 -0.99 18.01
CA PHE A 79 -3.70 -0.85 17.27
C PHE A 79 -3.67 0.50 16.57
N ARG A 80 -2.60 1.26 16.76
CA ARG A 80 -2.44 2.61 16.23
C ARG A 80 -1.11 2.77 15.51
N ASP A 81 -1.10 3.69 14.55
CA ASP A 81 0.08 4.24 13.91
C ASP A 81 0.08 5.76 14.15
N GLY A 82 0.96 6.22 15.05
CA GLY A 82 0.84 7.53 15.65
C GLY A 82 -0.52 7.69 16.34
N ASP A 83 -1.26 8.75 15.97
CA ASP A 83 -2.61 9.01 16.50
C ASP A 83 -3.71 8.23 15.77
N ALA A 84 -3.43 7.72 14.56
CA ALA A 84 -4.42 7.03 13.73
C ALA A 84 -4.70 5.62 14.25
N THR A 85 -5.97 5.30 14.44
CA THR A 85 -6.38 3.93 14.78
C THR A 85 -6.47 3.08 13.53
N LEU A 86 -5.66 2.03 13.45
CA LEU A 86 -5.69 1.07 12.34
C LEU A 86 -6.83 0.07 12.51
N SER A 87 -6.98 -0.47 13.73
CA SER A 87 -8.04 -1.42 14.07
C SER A 87 -8.17 -1.58 15.58
N VAL A 88 -9.38 -1.91 16.03
CA VAL A 88 -9.63 -2.44 17.38
C VAL A 88 -9.83 -3.95 17.29
N ARG A 89 -9.23 -4.71 18.20
CA ARG A 89 -9.29 -6.18 18.24
C ARG A 89 -9.60 -6.67 19.65
N PRO A 90 -10.45 -7.69 19.82
CA PRO A 90 -10.70 -8.27 21.14
C PRO A 90 -9.47 -9.06 21.64
N LEU A 91 -9.31 -9.12 22.96
CA LEU A 91 -8.37 -10.02 23.61
C LEU A 91 -8.91 -11.45 23.62
N SER A 92 -8.05 -12.39 23.26
CA SER A 92 -8.24 -13.82 23.45
C SER A 92 -7.01 -14.39 24.15
N GLY A 93 -7.18 -14.89 25.37
CA GLY A 93 -6.06 -15.37 26.20
C GLY A 93 -4.99 -14.30 26.47
N GLY A 94 -5.39 -13.04 26.68
CA GLY A 94 -4.46 -11.92 26.90
C GLY A 94 -3.72 -11.46 25.64
N ARG A 95 -4.12 -11.90 24.44
CA ARG A 95 -3.51 -11.48 23.18
C ARG A 95 -4.53 -10.92 22.19
N ALA A 96 -4.12 -9.94 21.41
CA ALA A 96 -4.84 -9.45 20.24
C ALA A 96 -3.88 -9.42 19.04
N SER A 97 -4.38 -9.68 17.83
CA SER A 97 -3.57 -9.72 16.62
C SER A 97 -4.22 -8.92 15.48
N LEU A 98 -3.39 -8.23 14.70
CA LEU A 98 -3.76 -7.48 13.51
C LEU A 98 -2.82 -7.84 12.36
N VAL A 99 -3.38 -8.30 11.24
CA VAL A 99 -2.64 -8.40 9.97
C VAL A 99 -2.94 -7.17 9.13
N THR A 100 -1.91 -6.49 8.65
CA THR A 100 -2.03 -5.33 7.74
C THR A 100 -1.00 -5.40 6.63
N SER A 101 -1.39 -5.01 5.42
CA SER A 101 -0.51 -4.89 4.24
C SER A 101 -0.58 -3.51 3.59
N SER A 102 -1.31 -2.57 4.22
CA SER A 102 -1.60 -1.24 3.66
C SER A 102 -0.67 -0.14 4.18
N LEU A 103 0.36 -0.50 4.94
CA LEU A 103 1.34 0.47 5.42
C LEU A 103 2.11 1.05 4.23
N THR A 104 2.21 2.38 4.20
CA THR A 104 2.94 3.11 3.17
C THR A 104 4.45 3.00 3.38
N ALA A 105 5.26 3.41 2.41
CA ALA A 105 6.69 3.47 2.61
C ALA A 105 7.07 4.49 3.70
N GLY A 106 8.03 4.13 4.56
CA GLY A 106 8.54 4.98 5.63
C GLY A 106 8.47 4.33 7.02
N PRO A 107 8.87 5.08 8.05
CA PRO A 107 8.74 4.65 9.45
C PRO A 107 7.31 4.89 9.96
N HIS A 108 6.76 3.90 10.67
CA HIS A 108 5.46 3.93 11.34
C HIS A 108 5.66 3.77 12.85
N SER A 109 4.98 4.59 13.65
CA SER A 109 5.11 4.58 15.12
C SER A 109 3.95 3.78 15.72
N MET A 110 4.16 2.48 15.87
CA MET A 110 3.09 1.54 16.22
C MET A 110 2.89 1.48 17.73
N THR A 111 1.65 1.61 18.18
CA THR A 111 1.27 1.40 19.59
C THR A 111 0.05 0.50 19.73
N ALA A 112 -0.05 -0.20 20.85
CA ALA A 112 -1.19 -0.99 21.25
C ALA A 112 -1.75 -0.43 22.56
N MET A 113 -3.00 0.02 22.54
CA MET A 113 -3.69 0.59 23.69
C MET A 113 -4.81 -0.35 24.15
N TYR A 114 -4.64 -0.93 25.33
CA TYR A 114 -5.61 -1.77 25.99
C TYR A 114 -6.70 -0.92 26.66
N SER A 115 -7.97 -1.28 26.44
CA SER A 115 -9.15 -0.53 26.91
C SER A 115 -9.43 -0.62 28.41
N GLY A 116 -8.74 -1.51 29.13
CA GLY A 116 -9.13 -1.87 30.49
C GLY A 116 -10.35 -2.80 30.53
N ASP A 117 -10.62 -3.33 31.72
CA ASP A 117 -11.83 -4.07 32.08
C ASP A 117 -12.20 -3.82 33.55
N SER A 118 -13.17 -4.57 34.10
CA SER A 118 -13.61 -4.41 35.49
C SER A 118 -12.54 -4.74 36.55
N ASN A 119 -11.48 -5.45 36.17
CA ASN A 119 -10.40 -5.88 37.05
C ASN A 119 -9.09 -5.14 36.77
N PHE A 120 -8.86 -4.66 35.55
CA PHE A 120 -7.59 -4.11 35.09
C PHE A 120 -7.75 -2.73 34.45
N ALA A 121 -6.88 -1.79 34.85
CA ALA A 121 -6.80 -0.46 34.26
C ALA A 121 -6.33 -0.52 32.80
N THR A 122 -6.59 0.53 32.05
CA THR A 122 -6.03 0.76 30.70
C THR A 122 -4.51 0.77 30.74
N SER A 123 -3.87 0.28 29.69
CA SER A 123 -2.41 0.42 29.50
C SER A 123 -2.06 0.58 28.02
N THR A 124 -0.92 1.20 27.76
CA THR A 124 -0.42 1.42 26.39
C THR A 124 0.98 0.83 26.29
N SER A 125 1.27 0.15 25.18
CA SER A 125 2.62 -0.34 24.90
C SER A 125 3.62 0.79 24.69
N ALA A 126 4.91 0.48 24.85
CA ALA A 126 5.94 1.30 24.23
C ALA A 126 5.72 1.39 22.71
N ALA A 127 6.17 2.50 22.11
CA ALA A 127 6.12 2.67 20.66
C ALA A 127 7.10 1.70 19.98
N LEU A 128 6.61 0.98 18.97
CA LEU A 128 7.38 0.12 18.09
C LEU A 128 7.54 0.83 16.73
N THR A 129 8.76 1.17 16.35
CA THR A 129 9.02 1.71 15.00
C THR A 129 8.98 0.57 13.97
N GLN A 130 7.91 0.48 13.18
CA GLN A 130 7.79 -0.43 12.04
C GLN A 130 8.30 0.29 10.79
N THR A 131 9.35 -0.21 10.16
CA THR A 131 9.91 0.37 8.94
C THR A 131 9.38 -0.36 7.72
N VAL A 132 8.80 0.38 6.77
CA VAL A 132 8.36 -0.15 5.47
C VAL A 132 9.26 0.43 4.38
N SER A 133 9.99 -0.45 3.71
CA SER A 133 10.84 -0.12 2.58
C SER A 133 10.05 -0.14 1.28
N ASP A 134 10.22 0.90 0.47
CA ASP A 134 9.84 0.86 -0.94
C ASP A 134 11.07 0.41 -1.74
N PRO A 135 11.04 -0.73 -2.45
CA PRO A 135 12.13 -1.08 -3.36
C PRO A 135 12.28 -0.06 -4.50
N GLY A 136 11.32 0.86 -4.68
CA GLY A 136 11.31 1.87 -5.71
C GLY A 136 11.13 1.25 -7.10
N THR A 137 11.33 2.07 -8.13
CA THR A 137 11.33 1.60 -9.52
C THR A 137 12.74 1.61 -10.10
N THR A 138 13.14 0.53 -10.75
CA THR A 138 14.43 0.44 -11.45
C THR A 138 14.46 1.42 -12.62
N VAL A 139 15.51 2.24 -12.72
CA VAL A 139 15.77 3.10 -13.89
C VAL A 139 15.85 2.26 -15.16
N THR A 140 15.17 2.72 -16.22
CA THR A 140 15.19 2.06 -17.53
C THR A 140 15.84 2.93 -18.61
N LYS A 141 16.33 2.27 -19.67
CA LYS A 141 16.80 2.89 -20.90
C LYS A 141 15.96 2.38 -22.07
N THR A 142 15.34 3.31 -22.79
CA THR A 142 14.61 3.00 -24.02
C THR A 142 15.45 3.40 -25.23
N ALA A 143 15.52 2.54 -26.25
CA ALA A 143 16.10 2.83 -27.55
C ALA A 143 15.09 2.50 -28.64
N VAL A 144 15.08 3.28 -29.72
CA VAL A 144 14.24 3.02 -30.90
C VAL A 144 15.12 2.88 -32.14
N THR A 145 14.82 1.88 -32.95
CA THR A 145 15.47 1.64 -34.24
C THR A 145 14.43 1.53 -35.34
N SER A 146 14.86 1.76 -36.59
CA SER A 146 14.04 1.61 -37.79
C SER A 146 14.60 0.50 -38.67
N SER A 147 13.72 -0.28 -39.30
CA SER A 147 14.10 -1.30 -40.27
C SER A 147 14.58 -0.74 -41.61
N ALA A 148 14.25 0.52 -41.93
CA ALA A 148 14.62 1.16 -43.19
C ALA A 148 14.74 2.68 -43.02
N ASN A 149 15.95 3.21 -43.17
CA ASN A 149 16.21 4.66 -43.10
C ASN A 149 17.40 5.04 -44.02
N PRO A 150 17.19 5.77 -45.13
CA PRO A 150 15.90 6.28 -45.61
C PRO A 150 14.93 5.19 -46.06
N ALA A 151 13.63 5.44 -45.96
CA ALA A 151 12.56 4.63 -46.54
C ALA A 151 11.99 5.29 -47.80
N LYS A 152 11.38 4.53 -48.71
CA LYS A 152 10.62 5.09 -49.84
C LYS A 152 9.17 5.34 -49.45
N GLY A 153 8.52 6.31 -50.10
CA GLY A 153 7.08 6.55 -49.94
C GLY A 153 6.26 5.27 -50.15
N GLY A 154 5.37 4.95 -49.22
CA GLY A 154 4.56 3.73 -49.21
C GLY A 154 5.28 2.44 -48.76
N GLN A 155 6.60 2.49 -48.51
CA GLN A 155 7.35 1.36 -47.96
C GLN A 155 6.92 1.07 -46.52
N ALA A 156 6.82 -0.21 -46.17
CA ALA A 156 6.61 -0.61 -44.78
C ALA A 156 7.90 -0.38 -43.97
N VAL A 157 7.78 0.42 -42.91
CA VAL A 157 8.84 0.68 -41.94
C VAL A 157 8.42 0.09 -40.60
N THR A 158 9.28 -0.75 -40.03
CA THR A 158 9.10 -1.31 -38.70
C THR A 158 10.02 -0.59 -37.72
N PHE A 159 9.42 0.11 -36.76
CA PHE A 159 10.12 0.64 -35.61
C PHE A 159 10.16 -0.40 -34.50
N THR A 160 11.33 -0.58 -33.90
CA THR A 160 11.53 -1.47 -32.76
C THR A 160 12.00 -0.65 -31.58
N ALA A 161 11.18 -0.59 -30.54
CA ALA A 161 11.59 -0.08 -29.24
C ALA A 161 12.16 -1.22 -28.40
N THR A 162 13.34 -1.01 -27.81
CA THR A 162 13.95 -1.91 -26.82
C THR A 162 14.06 -1.17 -25.51
N VAL A 163 13.54 -1.76 -24.43
CA VAL A 163 13.57 -1.20 -23.08
C VAL A 163 14.38 -2.15 -22.21
N SER A 164 15.44 -1.64 -21.60
CA SER A 164 16.26 -2.38 -20.63
C SER A 164 16.21 -1.72 -19.27
N GLY A 165 16.34 -2.51 -18.21
CA GLY A 165 16.48 -2.08 -16.83
C GLY A 165 17.35 -3.07 -16.08
N ALA A 166 18.03 -2.62 -15.02
CA ALA A 166 18.76 -3.54 -14.14
C ALA A 166 17.78 -4.46 -13.38
N GLY A 167 18.20 -5.68 -13.05
CA GLY A 167 17.42 -6.57 -12.20
C GLY A 167 16.18 -7.22 -12.83
N GLY A 168 15.98 -7.11 -14.15
CA GLY A 168 14.93 -7.87 -14.84
C GLY A 168 14.56 -7.35 -16.23
N THR A 169 13.51 -7.93 -16.82
CA THR A 169 12.96 -7.49 -18.11
C THR A 169 11.77 -6.56 -17.87
N PRO A 170 11.81 -5.30 -18.34
CA PRO A 170 10.69 -4.37 -18.20
C PRO A 170 9.40 -4.86 -18.87
N THR A 171 8.27 -4.66 -18.20
CA THR A 171 6.90 -4.95 -18.67
C THR A 171 6.12 -3.64 -18.84
N GLY A 172 4.98 -3.65 -19.52
CA GLY A 172 4.13 -2.46 -19.70
C GLY A 172 3.98 -2.07 -21.16
N THR A 173 3.91 -0.77 -21.45
CA THR A 173 3.62 -0.27 -22.80
C THR A 173 4.63 0.75 -23.30
N VAL A 174 4.80 0.79 -24.61
CA VAL A 174 5.58 1.81 -25.32
C VAL A 174 4.64 2.60 -26.24
N THR A 175 4.71 3.92 -26.14
CA THR A 175 4.06 4.84 -27.07
C THR A 175 5.07 5.30 -28.11
N PHE A 176 4.81 4.99 -29.38
CA PHE A 176 5.59 5.50 -30.51
C PHE A 176 5.01 6.83 -30.95
N LYS A 177 5.88 7.84 -31.12
CA LYS A 177 5.50 9.18 -31.54
C LYS A 177 6.32 9.65 -32.73
N ASP A 178 5.73 10.50 -33.55
CA ASP A 178 6.41 11.35 -34.52
C ASP A 178 6.23 12.81 -34.11
N GLY A 179 7.31 13.43 -33.61
CA GLY A 179 7.23 14.70 -32.89
C GLY A 179 6.26 14.61 -31.71
N ALA A 180 5.22 15.45 -31.72
CA ALA A 180 4.15 15.43 -30.71
C ALA A 180 3.03 14.40 -30.99
N SER A 181 2.93 13.91 -32.23
CA SER A 181 1.83 13.04 -32.65
C SER A 181 2.04 11.60 -32.21
N VAL A 182 1.02 10.97 -31.64
CA VAL A 182 1.05 9.55 -31.27
C VAL A 182 0.74 8.70 -32.49
N LEU A 183 1.67 7.82 -32.86
CA LEU A 183 1.48 6.86 -33.95
C LEU A 183 0.75 5.61 -33.46
N ALA A 184 1.19 5.07 -32.32
CA ALA A 184 0.55 3.91 -31.68
C ALA A 184 1.04 3.72 -30.24
N VAL A 185 0.23 3.02 -29.45
CA VAL A 185 0.62 2.43 -28.16
C VAL A 185 0.66 0.92 -28.32
N ARG A 186 1.77 0.29 -27.92
CA ARG A 186 1.99 -1.15 -28.07
C ARG A 186 2.55 -1.74 -26.77
N PRO A 187 2.17 -2.98 -26.39
CA PRO A 187 2.73 -3.65 -25.22
C PRO A 187 4.21 -4.02 -25.44
N LEU A 188 4.95 -4.18 -24.35
CA LEU A 188 6.27 -4.82 -24.33
C LEU A 188 6.11 -6.33 -24.23
N ALA A 189 6.83 -7.05 -25.07
CA ALA A 189 7.03 -8.49 -24.98
C ALA A 189 8.53 -8.77 -24.96
N GLY A 190 9.04 -9.37 -23.88
CA GLY A 190 10.47 -9.67 -23.74
C GLY A 190 11.36 -8.43 -23.84
N GLY A 191 10.94 -7.29 -23.29
CA GLY A 191 11.69 -6.02 -23.34
C GLY A 191 11.67 -5.32 -24.69
N ARG A 192 10.86 -5.78 -25.66
CA ARG A 192 10.72 -5.16 -26.98
C ARG A 192 9.28 -4.86 -27.35
N SER A 193 9.09 -3.82 -28.13
CA SER A 193 7.81 -3.46 -28.74
C SER A 193 8.03 -3.06 -30.19
N THR A 194 7.13 -3.45 -31.09
CA THR A 194 7.28 -3.18 -32.53
C THR A 194 6.05 -2.47 -33.10
N LEU A 195 6.30 -1.59 -34.06
CA LEU A 195 5.27 -0.89 -34.83
C LEU A 195 5.66 -0.88 -36.30
N THR A 196 4.84 -1.47 -37.16
CA THR A 196 5.00 -1.39 -38.61
C THR A 196 3.97 -0.44 -39.22
N ILE A 197 4.43 0.56 -39.97
CA ILE A 197 3.57 1.53 -40.68
C ILE A 197 4.03 1.74 -42.12
N ARG A 198 3.09 2.12 -43.01
CA ARG A 198 3.34 2.44 -44.43
C ARG A 198 2.99 3.89 -44.79
N THR A 199 2.46 4.62 -43.83
CA THR A 199 1.73 5.89 -44.01
C THR A 199 2.58 7.11 -43.69
N LEU A 200 3.90 6.95 -43.50
CA LEU A 200 4.78 8.11 -43.34
C LEU A 200 4.82 8.90 -44.65
N SER A 201 4.54 10.19 -44.56
CA SER A 201 4.65 11.11 -45.68
C SER A 201 6.09 11.25 -46.14
N GLN A 202 6.31 11.78 -47.35
CA GLN A 202 7.66 12.15 -47.77
C GLN A 202 8.20 13.27 -46.88
N GLY A 203 9.46 13.16 -46.44
CA GLY A 203 10.09 14.16 -45.58
C GLY A 203 10.89 13.55 -44.41
N ALA A 204 11.28 14.42 -43.48
CA ALA A 204 11.96 14.03 -42.25
C ALA A 204 10.94 13.91 -41.10
N HIS A 205 11.04 12.82 -40.36
CA HIS A 205 10.23 12.48 -39.20
C HIS A 205 11.11 12.32 -37.96
N THR A 206 10.60 12.71 -36.79
CA THR A 206 11.35 12.61 -35.53
C THR A 206 10.69 11.59 -34.62
N ILE A 207 11.17 10.36 -34.72
CA ILE A 207 10.54 9.21 -34.07
C ILE A 207 11.07 9.05 -32.64
N THR A 208 10.17 9.00 -31.67
CA THR A 208 10.51 8.69 -30.27
C THR A 208 9.68 7.51 -29.78
N ALA A 209 10.27 6.72 -28.87
CA ALA A 209 9.59 5.68 -28.13
C ALA A 209 9.55 6.07 -26.65
N VAL A 210 8.36 6.19 -26.08
CA VAL A 210 8.12 6.54 -24.68
C VAL A 210 7.62 5.30 -23.95
N TYR A 211 8.44 4.72 -23.09
CA TYR A 211 8.04 3.67 -22.17
C TYR A 211 7.32 4.25 -20.96
N SER A 212 6.12 3.77 -20.67
CA SER A 212 5.24 4.29 -19.60
C SER A 212 5.72 3.98 -18.18
N GLY A 213 6.70 3.08 -18.01
CA GLY A 213 7.01 2.50 -16.71
C GLY A 213 6.05 1.37 -16.32
N SER A 214 6.33 0.77 -15.17
CA SER A 214 5.50 -0.21 -14.46
C SER A 214 5.70 -0.05 -12.94
N SER A 215 5.07 -0.91 -12.13
CA SER A 215 5.25 -0.91 -10.66
C SER A 215 6.70 -1.15 -10.21
N SER A 216 7.55 -1.72 -11.07
CA SER A 216 8.94 -2.08 -10.72
C SER A 216 9.98 -1.38 -11.59
N PHE A 217 9.56 -0.69 -12.65
CA PHE A 217 10.46 -0.07 -13.63
C PHE A 217 10.02 1.36 -13.93
N ALA A 218 10.94 2.31 -13.85
CA ALA A 218 10.67 3.71 -14.10
C ALA A 218 10.36 3.96 -15.57
N ALA A 219 9.52 4.95 -15.86
CA ALA A 219 9.30 5.42 -17.23
C ALA A 219 10.60 5.95 -17.86
N SER A 220 10.76 5.79 -19.17
CA SER A 220 11.88 6.36 -19.90
C SER A 220 11.50 6.68 -21.34
N THR A 221 12.26 7.60 -21.95
CA THR A 221 12.05 8.01 -23.34
C THR A 221 13.34 7.78 -24.12
N SER A 222 13.22 7.28 -25.36
CA SER A 222 14.38 7.13 -26.24
C SER A 222 14.95 8.49 -26.66
N GLN A 223 16.22 8.49 -27.09
CA GLN A 223 16.68 9.59 -27.93
C GLN A 223 15.83 9.66 -29.22
N PRO A 224 15.63 10.85 -29.80
CA PRO A 224 14.92 10.99 -31.06
C PRO A 224 15.67 10.33 -32.22
N LEU A 225 14.96 9.53 -33.03
CA LEU A 225 15.44 8.94 -34.26
C LEU A 225 14.94 9.76 -35.46
N SER A 226 15.87 10.36 -36.20
CA SER A 226 15.56 11.04 -37.46
C SER A 226 15.30 10.01 -38.56
N GLN A 227 14.04 9.83 -38.95
CA GLN A 227 13.61 8.96 -40.04
C GLN A 227 13.40 9.78 -41.31
N SER A 228 14.07 9.41 -42.40
CA SER A 228 13.87 10.04 -43.71
C SER A 228 12.99 9.18 -44.59
N VAL A 229 12.06 9.81 -45.32
CA VAL A 229 11.23 9.19 -46.35
C VAL A 229 11.44 9.92 -47.68
N THR A 230 11.96 9.21 -48.68
CA THR A 230 12.22 9.72 -50.03
C THR A 230 11.08 9.37 -50.99
N ALA A 231 11.03 10.03 -52.14
CA ALA A 231 10.02 9.77 -53.17
C ALA A 231 10.02 8.29 -53.58
N GLY A 232 8.83 7.71 -53.72
CA GLY A 232 8.66 6.40 -54.34
C GLY A 232 9.03 6.45 -55.84
N PRO A 233 9.25 5.29 -56.49
CA PRO A 233 9.37 5.28 -57.94
C PRO A 233 8.13 5.96 -58.55
N PRO A 234 8.29 6.77 -59.62
CA PRO A 234 7.16 7.43 -60.26
C PRO A 234 6.10 6.39 -60.63
N ALA A 235 4.83 6.71 -60.40
CA ALA A 235 3.74 5.87 -60.87
C ALA A 235 3.97 5.61 -62.37
N SER A 236 3.98 4.33 -62.77
CA SER A 236 4.04 3.97 -64.18
C SER A 236 2.92 4.70 -64.89
N SER A 237 3.27 5.66 -65.76
CA SER A 237 2.31 6.37 -66.59
C SER A 237 1.45 5.33 -67.32
N PRO A 238 0.10 5.47 -67.35
CA PRO A 238 -0.71 4.58 -68.15
C PRO A 238 -0.19 4.62 -69.58
N ALA A 239 0.12 3.45 -70.15
CA ALA A 239 0.57 3.33 -71.52
C ALA A 239 -0.41 4.07 -72.43
N SER A 240 0.09 5.03 -73.23
CA SER A 240 -0.74 5.65 -74.27
C SER A 240 -1.33 4.54 -75.14
N PRO A 241 -2.65 4.54 -75.42
CA PRO A 241 -3.24 3.52 -76.27
C PRO A 241 -2.53 3.56 -77.63
N ARG A 242 -2.00 2.41 -78.04
CA ARG A 242 -1.37 2.22 -79.35
C ARG A 242 -2.40 2.59 -80.43
N ALA A 243 -2.14 3.67 -81.18
CA ALA A 243 -2.96 4.05 -82.31
C ALA A 243 -3.02 2.86 -83.29
N VAL A 244 -4.24 2.37 -83.55
CA VAL A 244 -4.50 1.36 -84.58
C VAL A 244 -4.37 2.06 -85.93
N PRO A 245 -3.51 1.62 -86.87
CA PRO A 245 -3.47 2.21 -88.20
C PRO A 245 -4.83 2.01 -88.88
N GLN A 246 -5.48 3.11 -89.21
CA GLN A 246 -6.71 3.09 -90.00
C GLN A 246 -6.35 2.62 -91.41
N ALA A 247 -6.79 1.41 -91.76
CA ALA A 247 -6.62 0.85 -93.09
C ALA A 247 -7.42 1.69 -94.11
N THR A 248 -6.72 2.32 -95.03
CA THR A 248 -7.31 2.85 -96.27
C THR A 248 -7.64 1.65 -97.18
N ARG A 249 -8.92 1.41 -97.47
CA ARG A 249 -9.35 0.54 -98.58
C ARG A 249 -9.73 1.38 -99.81
N PRO A 250 -9.54 0.83 -101.01
CA PRO A 250 -9.57 1.55 -102.28
C PRO A 250 -10.97 1.96 -102.73
#